data_AF-A0A1G8VUR4-F1
#
_entry.id   AF-A0A1G8VUR4-F1
#
_cell.length_a   1.000
_cell.length_b   1.000
_cell.length_c   1.000
_cell.angle_alpha   90.00
_cell.angle_beta   90.00
_cell.angle_gamma   90.00
#
_symmetry.space_group_name_H-M   'P 1'
#
loop_
_entity.id
_entity.type
_entity.pdbx_description
1 polymer ?
#
loop_
_entity_poly.entity_id
_entity_poly.type
_entity_poly.pdbx_seq_one_letter_code
_entity_poly.pdbx_strand_id
1 'polypeptide(L)'
;MSNTTTTHRVVASLTGRVPTTTGLTLLAGDLVALFAFVVVGQYKHGYLFWEYPSRTVLISAPLVCSWLVAGVVCGLATAGSVANYRRAVLWMAPVWLVVAVVGGVIRRTTLVPGYAPPSFFIVSILFGWLFLGGWRLLAAKLL
;
A
#
# COMPACT_ATOMS: atom_id res chain seq x y z
N MET A 1 32.93 -28.70 -0.97
CA MET A 1 32.13 -28.37 -2.18
C MET A 1 30.67 -28.04 -1.81
N SER A 2 30.40 -27.00 -1.02
CA SER A 2 29.00 -26.62 -0.64
C SER A 2 28.64 -25.13 -0.82
N ASN A 3 29.53 -24.29 -1.35
CA ASN A 3 29.27 -22.84 -1.45
C ASN A 3 28.54 -22.42 -2.73
N THR A 4 28.73 -23.12 -3.86
CA THR A 4 28.14 -22.72 -5.16
C THR A 4 26.62 -22.83 -5.19
N THR A 5 26.04 -23.84 -4.54
CA THR A 5 24.59 -24.08 -4.50
C THR A 5 23.84 -23.06 -3.64
N THR A 6 24.50 -22.57 -2.58
CA THR A 6 23.93 -21.57 -1.64
C THR A 6 23.89 -20.20 -2.29
N THR A 7 24.96 -19.78 -2.95
CA THR A 7 25.03 -18.48 -3.64
C THR A 7 24.00 -18.37 -4.77
N HIS A 8 23.78 -19.44 -5.55
CA HIS A 8 22.75 -19.47 -6.58
C HIS A 8 21.33 -19.30 -6.02
N ARG A 9 21.01 -19.87 -4.85
CA ARG A 9 19.69 -19.70 -4.22
C ARG A 9 19.47 -18.29 -3.68
N VAL A 10 20.51 -17.67 -3.12
CA VAL A 10 20.43 -16.29 -2.62
C VAL A 10 20.21 -15.31 -3.78
N VAL A 11 20.98 -15.44 -4.87
CA VAL A 11 20.81 -14.58 -6.06
C VAL A 11 19.44 -14.79 -6.71
N ALA A 12 18.97 -16.04 -6.84
CA ALA A 12 17.62 -16.33 -7.36
C ALA A 12 16.50 -15.82 -6.44
N SER A 13 16.70 -15.84 -5.12
CA SER A 13 15.76 -15.27 -4.14
C SER A 13 15.70 -13.74 -4.21
N LEU A 14 16.79 -13.06 -4.59
CA LEU A 14 16.84 -11.61 -4.71
C LEU A 14 16.24 -11.13 -6.03
N THR A 15 16.53 -11.80 -7.16
CA THR A 15 15.93 -11.48 -8.46
C THR A 15 14.42 -11.71 -8.48
N GLY A 16 13.92 -12.70 -7.72
CA GLY A 16 12.47 -12.92 -7.55
C GLY A 16 11.73 -11.79 -6.81
N ARG A 17 12.45 -10.83 -6.19
CA ARG A 17 11.86 -9.68 -5.47
C ARG A 17 11.87 -8.38 -6.28
N VAL A 18 12.48 -8.36 -7.45
CA VAL A 18 12.53 -7.16 -8.30
C VAL A 18 11.15 -6.91 -8.92
N PRO A 19 10.62 -5.68 -8.86
CA PRO A 19 9.35 -5.35 -9.49
C PRO A 19 9.40 -5.59 -11.01
N THR A 20 8.35 -6.20 -11.54
CA THR A 20 8.13 -6.27 -12.99
C THR A 20 7.49 -4.97 -13.48
N THR A 21 7.49 -4.70 -14.79
CA THR A 21 6.76 -3.54 -15.36
C THR A 21 5.29 -3.55 -14.93
N THR A 22 4.62 -4.72 -15.03
CA THR A 22 3.24 -4.90 -14.55
C THR A 22 3.11 -4.65 -13.05
N GLY A 23 4.07 -5.12 -12.26
CA GLY A 23 4.13 -4.88 -10.82
C GLY A 23 4.28 -3.39 -10.46
N LEU A 24 5.07 -2.64 -11.24
CA LEU A 24 5.19 -1.18 -11.09
C LEU A 24 3.90 -0.46 -11.47
N THR A 25 3.23 -0.85 -12.55
CA THR A 25 1.91 -0.31 -12.92
C THR A 25 0.89 -0.54 -11.82
N LEU A 26 0.93 -1.73 -11.21
CA LEU A 26 0.04 -2.10 -10.12
C LEU A 26 0.28 -1.25 -8.87
N LEU A 27 1.56 -1.05 -8.50
CA LEU A 27 1.95 -0.15 -7.40
C LEU A 27 1.55 1.30 -7.67
N ALA A 28 1.75 1.81 -8.90
CA ALA A 28 1.35 3.16 -9.26
C ALA A 28 -0.16 3.37 -9.06
N GLY A 29 -0.96 2.40 -9.47
CA GLY A 29 -2.41 2.46 -9.22
C GLY A 29 -2.80 2.29 -7.75
N ASP A 30 -2.03 1.55 -6.93
CA ASP A 30 -2.26 1.55 -5.47
C ASP A 30 -2.06 2.94 -4.88
N LEU A 31 -1.05 3.69 -5.36
CA LEU A 31 -0.81 5.06 -4.90
C LEU A 31 -1.96 5.98 -5.28
N VAL A 32 -2.54 5.80 -6.47
CA VAL A 32 -3.75 6.52 -6.90
C VAL A 32 -4.95 6.14 -6.01
N ALA A 33 -5.14 4.85 -5.70
CA ALA A 33 -6.21 4.39 -4.84
C ALA A 33 -6.07 4.90 -3.40
N LEU A 34 -4.85 4.91 -2.86
CA LEU A 34 -4.55 5.51 -1.55
C LEU A 34 -4.80 7.01 -1.54
N PHE A 35 -4.38 7.71 -2.59
CA PHE A 35 -4.65 9.14 -2.75
C PHE A 35 -6.16 9.40 -2.77
N ALA A 36 -6.93 8.64 -3.55
CA ALA A 36 -8.38 8.75 -3.61
C ALA A 36 -9.04 8.50 -2.24
N PHE A 37 -8.61 7.45 -1.52
CA PHE A 37 -9.07 7.19 -0.16
C PHE A 37 -8.83 8.38 0.78
N VAL A 38 -7.61 8.96 0.76
CA VAL A 38 -7.25 10.12 1.58
C VAL A 38 -8.07 11.35 1.21
N VAL A 39 -8.22 11.64 -0.09
CA VAL A 39 -8.98 12.79 -0.59
C VAL A 39 -10.45 12.69 -0.19
N VAL A 40 -11.07 11.52 -0.34
CA VAL A 40 -12.46 11.30 0.09
C VAL A 40 -12.58 11.50 1.60
N GLY A 41 -11.63 10.99 2.38
CA GLY A 41 -11.58 11.20 3.83
C GLY A 41 -11.45 12.68 4.21
N GLN A 42 -10.56 13.42 3.55
CA GLN A 42 -10.40 14.86 3.77
C GLN A 42 -11.67 15.64 3.46
N TYR A 43 -12.31 15.34 2.34
CA TYR A 43 -13.55 15.98 1.92
C TYR A 43 -14.65 15.79 2.98
N LYS A 44 -14.77 14.58 3.56
CA LYS A 44 -15.69 14.31 4.67
C LYS A 44 -15.38 15.09 5.95
N HIS A 45 -14.15 15.58 6.09
CA HIS A 45 -13.72 16.45 7.19
C HIS A 45 -13.70 17.95 6.82
N GLY A 46 -14.27 18.34 5.68
CA GLY A 46 -14.39 19.75 5.27
C GLY A 46 -13.13 20.34 4.63
N TYR A 47 -12.21 19.51 4.14
CA TYR A 47 -10.99 19.97 3.47
C TYR A 47 -10.99 19.54 1.99
N LEU A 48 -10.65 20.47 1.11
CA LEU A 48 -10.39 20.20 -0.31
C LEU A 48 -8.90 20.04 -0.53
N PHE A 49 -8.50 18.99 -1.26
CA PHE A 49 -7.09 18.61 -1.37
C PHE A 49 -6.26 19.65 -2.15
N TRP A 50 -6.87 20.36 -3.09
CA TRP A 50 -6.23 21.42 -3.87
C TRP A 50 -6.11 22.74 -3.10
N GLU A 51 -6.96 22.97 -2.10
CA GLU A 51 -6.85 24.13 -1.20
C GLU A 51 -5.81 23.89 -0.10
N TYR A 52 -5.66 22.63 0.33
CA TYR A 52 -4.72 22.23 1.38
C TYR A 52 -3.75 21.13 0.91
N PRO A 53 -2.94 21.36 -0.16
CA PRO A 53 -2.09 20.32 -0.74
C PRO A 53 -1.01 19.83 0.22
N SER A 54 -0.39 20.73 1.00
CA SER A 54 0.62 20.37 2.01
C SER A 54 0.05 19.45 3.09
N ARG A 55 -1.16 19.75 3.57
CA ARG A 55 -1.89 18.90 4.51
C ARG A 55 -2.14 17.51 3.92
N THR A 56 -2.57 17.44 2.66
CA THR A 56 -2.82 16.18 1.94
C THR A 56 -1.58 15.32 1.84
N VAL A 57 -0.44 15.89 1.48
CA VAL A 57 0.84 15.19 1.46
C VAL A 57 1.19 14.68 2.87
N LEU A 58 1.10 15.53 3.89
CA LEU A 58 1.47 15.16 5.26
C LEU A 58 0.59 14.03 5.83
N ILE A 59 -0.72 14.04 5.60
CA ILE A 59 -1.61 13.01 6.15
C ILE A 59 -1.58 11.70 5.35
N SER A 60 -1.21 11.76 4.06
CA SER A 60 -1.08 10.57 3.21
C SER A 60 0.25 9.86 3.40
N ALA A 61 1.33 10.60 3.68
CA ALA A 61 2.69 10.08 3.79
C ALA A 61 2.82 8.86 4.73
N PRO A 62 2.23 8.84 5.94
CA PRO A 62 2.32 7.66 6.81
C PRO A 62 1.78 6.37 6.19
N LEU A 63 0.64 6.45 5.49
CA LEU A 63 0.03 5.31 4.82
C LEU A 63 0.82 4.90 3.58
N VAL A 64 1.23 5.88 2.76
CA VAL A 64 2.00 5.64 1.54
C VAL A 64 3.37 5.02 1.86
N CYS A 65 4.11 5.59 2.81
CA CYS A 65 5.41 5.05 3.21
C CYS A 65 5.28 3.64 3.80
N SER A 66 4.29 3.42 4.67
CA SER A 66 4.02 2.09 5.23
C SER A 66 3.65 1.08 4.14
N TRP A 67 2.83 1.48 3.16
CA TRP A 67 2.44 0.65 2.03
C TRP A 67 3.63 0.27 1.15
N LEU A 68 4.48 1.22 0.78
CA LEU A 68 5.65 0.97 -0.06
C LEU A 68 6.64 0.02 0.63
N VAL A 69 6.92 0.24 1.91
CA VAL A 69 7.80 -0.64 2.70
C VAL A 69 7.20 -2.04 2.79
N ALA A 70 5.93 -2.15 3.17
CA ALA A 70 5.25 -3.44 3.29
C ALA A 70 5.15 -4.16 1.93
N GLY A 71 4.90 -3.42 0.85
CA GLY A 71 4.81 -3.96 -0.51
C GLY A 71 6.12 -4.59 -0.98
N VAL A 72 7.26 -3.97 -0.65
CA VAL A 72 8.60 -4.53 -0.93
C VAL A 72 8.85 -5.77 -0.06
N VAL A 73 8.61 -5.68 1.25
CA VAL A 73 8.85 -6.79 2.19
C VAL A 73 7.98 -8.01 1.86
N CYS A 74 6.72 -7.78 1.50
CA CYS A 74 5.75 -8.83 1.20
C CYS A 74 5.69 -9.23 -0.28
N GLY A 75 6.49 -8.60 -1.15
CA GLY A 75 6.60 -8.95 -2.57
C GLY A 75 5.35 -8.67 -3.40
N LEU A 76 4.56 -7.64 -3.06
CA LEU A 76 3.27 -7.31 -3.70
C LEU A 76 3.36 -6.80 -5.16
N ALA A 77 4.58 -6.58 -5.66
CA ALA A 77 4.87 -6.11 -7.02
C ALA A 77 5.71 -7.11 -7.84
N THR A 78 5.88 -8.34 -7.32
CA THR A 78 6.69 -9.38 -7.97
C THR A 78 5.88 -10.15 -9.02
N ALA A 79 6.58 -10.82 -9.94
CA ALA A 79 5.96 -11.66 -10.99
C ALA A 79 4.97 -12.70 -10.42
N GLY A 80 5.32 -13.32 -9.27
CA GLY A 80 4.45 -14.29 -8.62
C GLY A 80 3.18 -13.69 -8.01
N SER A 81 3.20 -12.40 -7.66
CA SER A 81 2.03 -11.68 -7.15
C SER A 81 1.05 -11.34 -8.26
N VAL A 82 1.55 -10.91 -9.42
CA VAL A 82 0.70 -10.58 -10.59
C VAL A 82 0.12 -11.81 -11.29
N ALA A 83 0.75 -12.98 -11.18
CA ALA A 83 0.29 -14.20 -11.82
C ALA A 83 -1.04 -14.77 -11.26
N ASN A 84 -1.44 -14.39 -10.03
CA ASN A 84 -2.70 -14.85 -9.43
C ASN A 84 -3.39 -13.73 -8.67
N TYR A 85 -4.24 -12.98 -9.37
CA TYR A 85 -4.93 -11.81 -8.84
C TYR A 85 -5.82 -12.10 -7.63
N ARG A 86 -6.52 -13.24 -7.58
CA ARG A 86 -7.34 -13.60 -6.41
C ARG A 86 -6.48 -13.79 -5.17
N ARG A 87 -5.32 -14.47 -5.32
CA ARG A 87 -4.34 -14.60 -4.26
C ARG A 87 -3.74 -13.24 -3.88
N ALA A 88 -3.47 -12.38 -4.85
CA ALA A 88 -2.95 -11.03 -4.61
C ALA A 88 -3.90 -10.20 -3.75
N VAL A 89 -5.21 -10.17 -4.06
CA VAL A 89 -6.23 -9.44 -3.29
C VAL A 89 -6.39 -10.02 -1.88
N LEU A 90 -6.39 -11.35 -1.74
CA LEU A 90 -6.49 -12.00 -0.42
C LEU A 90 -5.25 -11.76 0.43
N TRP A 91 -4.07 -11.82 -0.17
CA TRP A 91 -2.80 -11.55 0.50
C TRP A 91 -2.62 -10.07 0.86
N MET A 92 -3.24 -9.18 0.10
CA MET A 92 -3.28 -7.75 0.37
C MET A 92 -3.94 -7.42 1.71
N ALA A 93 -4.95 -8.19 2.13
CA ALA A 93 -5.73 -7.90 3.33
C ALA A 93 -4.88 -7.87 4.63
N PRO A 94 -4.11 -8.93 4.98
CA PRO A 94 -3.25 -8.88 6.17
C PRO A 94 -2.12 -7.84 6.04
N VAL A 95 -1.60 -7.60 4.84
CA VAL A 95 -0.58 -6.55 4.62
C VAL A 95 -1.17 -5.17 4.87
N TRP A 96 -2.36 -4.90 4.34
CA TRP A 96 -3.07 -3.64 4.56
C TRP A 96 -3.40 -3.42 6.03
N LEU A 97 -3.79 -4.47 6.76
CA LEU A 97 -4.03 -4.36 8.20
C LEU A 97 -2.80 -3.82 8.93
N VAL A 98 -1.61 -4.38 8.66
CA VAL A 98 -0.36 -3.89 9.24
C VAL A 98 -0.08 -2.44 8.84
N VAL A 99 -0.25 -2.12 7.55
CA VAL A 99 -0.04 -0.76 7.01
C VAL A 99 -0.97 0.27 7.65
N ALA A 100 -2.25 -0.06 7.79
CA ALA A 100 -3.24 0.82 8.39
C ALA A 100 -2.95 1.07 9.88
N VAL A 101 -2.49 0.05 10.62
CA VAL A 101 -2.06 0.21 12.02
C VAL A 101 -0.80 1.06 12.11
N VAL A 102 0.25 0.74 11.36
CA VAL A 102 1.53 1.49 11.40
C VAL A 102 1.32 2.95 10.98
N GLY A 103 0.66 3.17 9.84
CA GLY A 103 0.35 4.52 9.35
C GLY A 103 -0.56 5.29 10.31
N GLY A 104 -1.54 4.62 10.92
CA GLY A 104 -2.41 5.20 11.94
C GLY A 104 -1.65 5.61 13.20
N VAL A 105 -0.71 4.78 13.69
CA VAL A 105 0.14 5.11 14.85
C VAL A 105 1.03 6.31 14.55
N ILE A 106 1.68 6.36 13.38
CA ILE A 106 2.47 7.52 12.95
C ILE A 106 1.58 8.78 12.91
N ARG A 107 0.34 8.69 12.42
CA ARG A 107 -0.62 9.82 12.44
C ARG A 107 -1.05 10.28 13.84
N ARG A 108 -0.85 9.48 14.89
CA ARG A 108 -1.13 9.91 16.28
C ARG A 108 -0.03 10.81 16.86
N THR A 109 1.14 10.87 16.22
CA THR A 109 2.25 11.72 16.64
C THR A 109 1.97 13.19 16.33
N THR A 110 2.77 14.09 16.91
CA THR A 110 2.72 15.53 16.63
C THR A 110 3.26 15.90 15.23
N LEU A 111 3.82 14.94 14.49
CA LEU A 111 4.38 15.15 13.15
C LEU A 111 3.32 15.30 12.07
N VAL A 112 2.07 14.86 12.32
CA VAL A 112 1.02 14.81 11.31
C VAL A 112 -0.25 15.50 11.81
N PRO A 113 -0.87 16.39 11.02
CA PRO A 113 -2.08 17.08 11.44
C PRO A 113 -3.31 16.16 11.53
N GLY A 114 -4.21 16.52 12.45
CA GLY A 114 -5.57 15.98 12.54
C GLY A 114 -5.78 14.84 13.53
N TYR A 115 -4.71 14.33 14.17
CA TYR A 115 -4.74 13.18 15.09
C TYR A 115 -5.39 11.92 14.46
N ALA A 116 -5.18 10.75 15.06
CA ALA A 116 -5.82 9.51 14.62
C ALA A 116 -6.59 8.89 15.81
N PRO A 117 -7.88 9.20 15.96
CA PRO A 117 -8.72 8.56 16.97
C PRO A 117 -8.91 7.06 16.66
N PRO A 118 -9.31 6.22 17.62
CA PRO A 118 -9.54 4.78 17.39
C PRO A 118 -10.47 4.49 16.20
N SER A 119 -11.49 5.33 15.97
CA SER A 119 -12.38 5.22 14.80
C SER A 119 -11.66 5.35 13.46
N PHE A 120 -10.58 6.15 13.39
CA PHE A 120 -9.77 6.28 12.19
C PHE A 120 -9.14 4.95 11.77
N PHE A 121 -8.71 4.11 12.72
CA PHE A 121 -8.13 2.80 12.41
C PHE A 121 -9.16 1.89 11.74
N ILE A 122 -10.38 1.84 12.28
CA ILE A 122 -11.47 1.02 11.73
C ILE A 122 -11.80 1.47 10.31
N VAL A 123 -12.01 2.78 10.11
CA VAL A 123 -12.33 3.36 8.79
C VAL A 123 -11.18 3.14 7.82
N SER A 124 -9.93 3.33 8.25
CA SER A 124 -8.75 3.14 7.41
C SER A 124 -8.57 1.68 6.98
N ILE A 125 -8.74 0.73 7.90
CA ILE A 125 -8.69 -0.69 7.59
C ILE A 125 -9.76 -1.04 6.55
N LEU A 126 -11.02 -0.68 6.79
CA LEU A 126 -12.13 -1.05 5.93
C LEU A 126 -12.09 -0.34 4.57
N PHE A 127 -12.08 0.99 4.56
CA PHE A 127 -12.14 1.74 3.30
C PHE A 127 -10.84 1.67 2.54
N GLY A 128 -9.68 1.72 3.19
CA GLY A 128 -8.42 1.53 2.50
C GLY A 128 -8.34 0.17 1.81
N TRP A 129 -8.87 -0.89 2.44
CA TRP A 129 -8.98 -2.20 1.81
C TRP A 129 -9.95 -2.19 0.62
N LEU A 130 -11.09 -1.50 0.72
CA LEU A 130 -12.04 -1.37 -0.40
C LEU A 130 -11.44 -0.64 -1.59
N PHE A 131 -10.72 0.47 -1.36
CA PHE A 131 -10.08 1.25 -2.42
C PHE A 131 -8.96 0.45 -3.10
N LEU A 132 -8.04 -0.11 -2.32
CA LEU A 132 -6.95 -0.93 -2.85
C LEU A 132 -7.48 -2.21 -3.50
N GLY A 133 -8.41 -2.90 -2.85
CA GLY A 133 -9.00 -4.13 -3.35
C GLY A 133 -9.78 -3.91 -4.64
N GLY A 134 -10.56 -2.82 -4.70
CA GLY A 134 -11.26 -2.40 -5.91
C GLY A 134 -10.30 -2.11 -7.06
N TRP A 135 -9.21 -1.40 -6.80
CA TRP A 135 -8.15 -1.19 -7.79
C TRP A 135 -7.52 -2.52 -8.26
N ARG A 136 -7.13 -3.39 -7.33
CA ARG A 136 -6.50 -4.69 -7.66
C ARG A 136 -7.44 -5.60 -8.47
N LEU A 137 -8.74 -5.57 -8.20
CA LEU A 137 -9.75 -6.28 -8.99
C LEU A 137 -9.94 -5.68 -10.38
N LEU A 138 -9.86 -4.35 -10.51
CA LEU A 138 -9.92 -3.68 -11.80
C LEU A 138 -8.67 -3.98 -12.63
N ALA A 139 -7.49 -3.83 -12.03
CA ALA A 139 -6.21 -4.14 -12.66
C ALA A 139 -6.14 -5.59 -13.14
N ALA A 140 -6.72 -6.54 -12.40
CA ALA A 140 -6.83 -7.94 -12.81
C ALA A 140 -7.58 -8.17 -14.14
N LYS A 141 -8.40 -7.21 -14.56
CA LYS A 141 -9.11 -7.24 -15.84
C LYS A 141 -8.40 -6.46 -16.94
N LEU A 142 -7.50 -5.54 -16.57
CA LEU A 142 -6.87 -4.58 -17.48
C LEU A 142 -5.41 -4.92 -17.82
N LEU A 143 -4.73 -5.70 -16.97
CA LEU A 143 -3.30 -6.07 -17.06
C LEU A 143 -3.12 -7.58 -17.22
#